data_AF-A0A0L0FKD7-F1
#
_entry.id   AF-A0A0L0FKD7-F1
#
_cell.length_a   1.000
_cell.length_b   1.000
_cell.length_c   1.000
_cell.angle_alpha   90.00
_cell.angle_beta   90.00
_cell.angle_gamma   90.00
#
_symmetry.space_group_name_H-M   'P 1'
#
loop_
_entity.id
_entity.type
_entity.pdbx_description
1 polymer ?
#
loop_
_entity_poly.entity_id
_entity_poly.type
_entity_poly.pdbx_seq_one_letter_code
_entity_poly.pdbx_strand_id
1 'polypeptide(L)' 'EFIERDYVAIKKANPNFPILVRETSAIDPKVFARYGFGVEKKENLSGMSADEVAKTIESLVKSG' A
#
# COMPACT_ATOMS: atom_id res chain seq x y z
N GLU A 1 -12.27 2.18 3.44
CA GLU A 1 -12.04 1.45 4.70
C GLU A 1 -10.57 1.39 5.15
N PHE A 2 -9.65 0.69 4.46
CA PHE A 2 -8.23 0.60 4.91
C PHE A 2 -7.56 1.97 5.15
N ILE A 3 -7.81 2.94 4.26
CA ILE A 3 -7.26 4.31 4.39
C ILE A 3 -7.80 5.04 5.64
N GLU A 4 -9.05 4.78 6.03
CA GLU A 4 -9.67 5.46 7.16
C GLU A 4 -9.26 4.83 8.49
N ARG A 5 -9.07 3.51 8.51
CA ARG A 5 -8.77 2.73 9.73
C ARG A 5 -7.28 2.63 10.02
N ASP A 6 -6.48 2.23 9.03
CA ASP A 6 -5.12 1.72 9.26
C ASP A 6 -4.03 2.66 8.73
N TYR A 7 -4.27 3.35 7.62
CA TYR A 7 -3.27 4.20 6.97
C TYR A 7 -2.70 5.29 7.88
N VAL A 8 -3.53 5.95 8.69
CA VAL A 8 -3.09 7.04 9.57
C VAL A 8 -2.06 6.55 10.59
N ALA A 9 -2.28 5.36 11.17
CA ALA A 9 -1.35 4.77 12.12
C ALA A 9 -0.02 4.40 11.45
N ILE A 10 -0.08 3.78 10.26
CA ILE A 10 1.11 3.41 9.47
C ILE A 10 1.92 4.65 9.09
N LYS A 11 1.26 5.74 8.66
CA LYS A 11 1.93 6.97 8.27
C LYS A 11 2.59 7.67 9.46
N LYS A 12 1.95 7.65 10.63
CA LYS A 12 2.53 8.18 11.88
C LYS A 12 3.74 7.37 12.35
N ALA A 13 3.68 6.04 12.22
CA ALA A 13 4.82 5.18 12.55
C ALA A 13 6.00 5.36 11.57
N ASN A 14 5.74 5.79 10.33
CA ASN A 14 6.73 5.94 9.27
C ASN A 14 6.71 7.37 8.67
N PRO A 15 7.10 8.41 9.44
CA PRO A 15 6.96 9.80 9.02
C PRO A 15 7.80 10.13 7.77
N ASN A 16 9.03 9.60 7.72
CA ASN A 16 10.00 9.82 6.64
C ASN A 16 9.77 8.91 5.42
N PHE A 17 8.92 7.89 5.54
CA PHE A 17 8.62 7.00 4.43
C PHE A 17 7.51 7.59 3.56
N PRO A 18 7.73 7.78 2.25
CA PRO A 18 6.71 8.32 1.36
C PRO A 18 5.65 7.25 1.06
N ILE A 19 4.45 7.43 1.63
CA ILE A 19 3.27 6.61 1.31
C ILE A 19 2.29 7.50 0.56
N LEU A 20 2.17 7.27 -0.75
CA LEU A 20 1.38 8.09 -1.65
C LEU A 20 0.01 7.43 -1.90
N VAL A 21 -1.06 8.07 -1.41
CA VAL A 21 -2.44 7.65 -1.69
C VAL A 21 -2.96 8.50 -2.85
N ARG A 22 -3.48 7.84 -3.89
CA ARG A 22 -4.03 8.48 -5.08
C ARG A 22 -5.40 7.88 -5.36
N GLU A 23 -6.44 8.70 -5.19
CA GLU A 23 -7.81 8.32 -5.50
C GLU A 23 -8.13 8.66 -6.96
N THR A 24 -8.76 7.72 -7.66
CA THR A 24 -9.19 7.88 -9.05
C THR A 24 -10.35 6.95 -9.33
N SER A 25 -11.26 7.38 -10.18
CA SER A 25 -12.58 6.79 -10.39
C SER A 25 -12.61 5.73 -11.50
N ALA A 26 -11.51 5.50 -12.23
CA ALA A 26 -11.49 4.66 -13.43
C ALA A 26 -10.43 3.55 -13.41
N ILE A 27 -9.86 3.22 -12.24
CA ILE A 27 -8.86 2.15 -12.12
C ILE A 27 -9.21 1.18 -11.00
N ASP A 28 -8.78 -0.07 -11.18
CA ASP A 28 -8.78 -1.03 -10.10
C ASP A 28 -7.82 -0.61 -8.98
N PRO A 29 -8.19 -0.84 -7.71
CA PRO A 29 -7.31 -0.64 -6.57
C PRO A 29 -5.99 -1.40 -6.75
N LYS A 30 -4.86 -0.69 -6.68
CA LYS A 30 -3.52 -1.26 -6.86
C LYS A 30 -2.55 -0.63 -5.87
N VAL A 31 -1.57 -1.41 -5.45
CA VAL A 31 -0.44 -0.93 -4.64
C VAL A 31 0.86 -1.11 -5.43
N PHE A 32 1.74 -0.12 -5.29
CA PHE A 32 3.06 -0.11 -5.88
C PHE A 32 4.09 0.02 -4.76
N ALA A 33 5.04 -0.91 -4.71
CA ALA A 33 6.18 -0.87 -3.80
C ALA A 33 7.46 -0.70 -4.63
N ARG A 34 8.21 0.37 -4.34
CA ARG A 34 9.48 0.67 -5.01
C ARG A 34 10.64 0.46 -4.04
N TYR A 35 11.61 -0.34 -4.45
CA TYR A 35 12.78 -0.74 -3.69
C TYR A 35 14.04 -0.03 -4.21
N GLY A 36 15.19 -0.39 -3.63
CA GLY A 36 16.50 0.06 -4.10
C GLY A 36 16.72 -0.21 -5.59
N PHE A 37 17.58 0.60 -6.20
CA PHE A 37 17.95 0.47 -7.62
C PHE A 37 16.78 0.56 -8.61
N GLY A 38 15.65 1.15 -8.20
CA GLY A 38 14.49 1.37 -9.08
C GLY A 38 13.65 0.12 -9.33
N VAL A 39 13.81 -0.95 -8.55
CA VAL A 39 12.98 -2.15 -8.66
C VAL A 39 11.57 -1.85 -8.13
N GLU A 40 10.55 -2.16 -8.91
CA GLU A 40 9.14 -1.94 -8.54
C GLU A 40 8.35 -3.25 -8.57
N LYS A 41 7.51 -3.46 -7.54
CA LYS A 41 6.49 -4.51 -7.50
C LYS A 41 5.11 -3.87 -7.46
N LYS A 42 4.15 -4.51 -8.13
CA LYS A 42 2.76 -4.07 -8.20
C LYS A 42 1.84 -5.23 -7.85
N GLU A 43 0.85 -4.96 -7.00
CA GLU A 43 -0.17 -5.94 -6.62
C GLU A 43 -1.57 -5.35 -6.85
N ASN A 44 -2.49 -6.22 -7.29
CA ASN A 44 -3.89 -5.86 -7.48
C ASN A 44 -4.63 -6.06 -6.14
N LEU A 45 -5.37 -5.06 -5.71
CA LEU A 45 -6.14 -5.06 -4.46
C LEU A 45 -7.65 -5.18 -4.70
N SER A 46 -8.08 -5.40 -5.96
CA SER A 46 -9.50 -5.54 -6.31
C SER A 46 -10.11 -6.75 -5.60
N GLY A 47 -11.26 -6.53 -4.95
CA GLY A 47 -11.98 -7.57 -4.21
C GLY A 47 -11.38 -7.94 -2.84
N MET A 48 -10.29 -7.30 -2.41
CA MET A 48 -9.68 -7.54 -1.09
C MET A 48 -10.37 -6.74 0.01
N SER A 49 -10.52 -7.37 1.18
CA SER A 49 -10.89 -6.71 2.44
C SER A 49 -9.75 -5.83 2.98
N ALA A 50 -10.05 -4.96 3.94
CA ALA A 50 -9.03 -4.10 4.56
C ALA A 50 -7.89 -4.92 5.21
N ASP A 51 -8.21 -6.06 5.84
CA ASP A 51 -7.21 -6.95 6.45
C ASP A 51 -6.31 -7.63 5.40
N GLU A 52 -6.87 -8.00 4.25
CA GLU A 52 -6.11 -8.59 3.14
C GLU A 52 -5.19 -7.55 2.48
N VAL A 53 -5.65 -6.30 2.36
CA VAL A 53 -4.82 -5.18 1.90
C VAL A 53 -3.66 -4.96 2.86
N ALA A 54 -3.91 -4.96 4.18
CA ALA A 54 -2.87 -4.80 5.19
C ALA A 54 -1.81 -5.92 5.08
N LYS A 55 -2.23 -7.18 4.96
CA LYS A 55 -1.33 -8.33 4.77
C LYS A 55 -0.52 -8.24 3.48
N THR A 56 -1.15 -7.79 2.39
CA THR A 56 -0.47 -7.60 1.10
C THR A 56 0.63 -6.54 1.22
N ILE A 57 0.33 -5.42 1.88
CA ILE A 57 1.31 -4.36 2.15
C ILE A 57 2.45 -4.89 3.04
N GLU A 58 2.14 -5.65 4.09
CA GLU A 58 3.15 -6.25 4.96
C GLU A 58 4.09 -7.21 4.19
N SER A 59 3.54 -8.01 3.27
CA SER A 59 4.30 -8.88 2.38
C SER A 59 5.25 -8.09 1.47
N LEU A 60 4.77 -6.97 0.90
CA LEU A 60 5.59 -6.09 0.07
C LEU A 60 6.73 -5.45 0.87
N VAL A 61 6.50 -5.07 2.12
CA VAL A 61 7.54 -4.54 3.01
C VAL A 61 8.59 -5.60 3.33
N LYS A 62 8.20 -6.85 3.63
CA LYS A 62 9.14 -7.96 3.91
C LYS A 62 9.92 -8.42 2.69
N SER A 63 9.44 -8.11 1.49
CA SER A 63 10.03 -8.52 0.21
C SER A 63 11.09 -7.55 -0.33
N GLY A 64 11.38 -6.48 0.41
CA GLY A 64 12.40 -5.46 0.09
C GLY A 64 13.55 -5.48 1.06
#